data_AF-A0A9F5IR08-F1
#
_entry.id   AF-A0A9F5IR08-F1
#
_cell.length_a   1.000
_cell.length_b   1.000
_cell.length_c   1.000
_cell.angle_alpha   90.00
_cell.angle_beta   90.00
_cell.angle_gamma   90.00
#
_symmetry.space_group_name_H-M   'P 1'
#
loop_
_entity.id
_entity.type
_entity.pdbx_description
1 polymer ?
#
loop_
_entity_poly.entity_id
_entity_poly.type
_entity_poly.pdbx_seq_one_letter_code
_entity_poly.pdbx_strand_id
1 'polypeptide(L)'
;MVSAAFCTSIFQLYICAGFITGLGLALNLQPSVIIVGKYFLKRRPIANGLAMAGSPVMLCTLAPLNQFLFDTFGWRGSFFILGAILMNCCVAGALFRPIGPTPDRQINKQPKEAQENPEGGIAEMGDQDMETKEDRDHCENFNKYLDLSLFKHRGFLIYLIGNVIMFLGFFAPIVFLAPYAKHRGIDEYSAAFLLSILAIVDMIARPTTGLIANSKWVRPRIQYFFSFSIAFNGVCHLLCPLATSYLGLVIYSIFFGLAFGMVCAMLFETLMDLVGASRFTSAVGLVTIVECCTILLGPPIGGTLIDTFGDYKYMFIKCGAVMVLAGAFLFIMNYYNYRMLAKEEKKRKKEEKQKDYEHARTEIEKGNLTVVEKMQDGNETVPFKSDENGLKNGANLPTEA
;
A
#
# COMPACT_ATOMS: atom_id res chain seq x y z
N MET A 1 16.51 -6.73 22.22
CA MET A 1 15.87 -7.57 23.26
C MET A 1 16.84 -8.09 24.33
N VAL A 2 17.91 -8.82 24.02
CA VAL A 2 18.86 -9.31 25.05
C VAL A 2 19.43 -8.17 25.91
N SER A 3 19.93 -7.09 25.29
CA SER A 3 20.43 -5.91 26.02
C SER A 3 19.36 -5.24 26.89
N ALA A 4 18.07 -5.35 26.52
CA ALA A 4 16.97 -4.76 27.28
C ALA A 4 16.78 -5.44 28.65
N ALA A 5 17.19 -6.71 28.80
CA ALA A 5 17.13 -7.42 30.08
C ALA A 5 18.07 -6.81 31.15
N PHE A 6 19.12 -6.11 30.72
CA PHE A 6 20.12 -5.49 31.60
C PHE A 6 19.90 -3.99 31.83
N CYS A 7 18.89 -3.39 31.18
CA CYS A 7 18.60 -1.98 31.33
C CYS A 7 18.11 -1.64 32.75
N THR A 8 18.57 -0.50 33.26
CA THR A 8 18.19 0.03 34.58
C THR A 8 17.36 1.32 34.48
N SER A 9 17.25 1.90 33.28
CA SER A 9 16.45 3.10 33.00
C SER A 9 15.46 2.88 31.86
N ILE A 10 14.29 3.53 31.94
CA ILE A 10 13.24 3.50 30.90
C ILE A 10 13.78 4.02 29.56
N PHE A 11 14.65 5.04 29.59
CA PHE A 11 15.26 5.58 28.37
C PHE A 11 16.13 4.53 27.65
N GLN A 12 16.88 3.72 28.41
CA GLN A 12 17.65 2.61 27.84
C GLN A 12 16.73 1.54 27.24
N LEU A 13 15.57 1.27 27.86
CA LEU A 13 14.58 0.35 27.29
C LEU A 13 14.01 0.86 25.97
N TYR A 14 13.72 2.17 25.84
CA TYR A 14 13.27 2.73 24.56
C TYR A 14 14.29 2.56 23.44
N ILE A 15 15.58 2.73 23.74
CA ILE A 15 16.64 2.52 22.75
C ILE A 15 16.78 1.04 22.41
N CYS A 16 16.91 0.16 23.40
CA CYS A 16 17.22 -1.25 23.15
C CYS A 16 16.02 -2.08 22.67
N ALA A 17 14.86 -1.94 23.34
CA ALA A 17 13.65 -2.69 23.00
C ALA A 17 12.84 -2.01 21.88
N GLY A 18 12.88 -0.68 21.80
CA GLY A 18 12.23 0.08 20.73
C GLY A 18 13.09 0.19 19.48
N PHE A 19 14.07 1.10 19.48
CA PHE A 19 14.82 1.48 18.27
C PHE A 19 15.65 0.33 17.69
N ILE A 20 16.52 -0.30 18.48
CA ILE A 20 17.42 -1.35 17.98
C ILE A 20 16.64 -2.57 17.51
N THR A 21 15.64 -3.01 18.29
CA THR A 21 14.83 -4.17 17.91
C THR A 21 13.94 -3.84 16.70
N GLY A 22 13.38 -2.64 16.63
CA GLY A 22 12.61 -2.16 15.48
C GLY A 22 13.44 -2.12 14.19
N LEU A 23 14.67 -1.62 14.24
CA LEU A 23 15.60 -1.63 13.10
C LEU A 23 15.91 -3.06 12.65
N GLY A 24 16.18 -3.97 13.59
CA GLY A 24 16.40 -5.39 13.29
C GLY A 24 15.17 -6.04 12.63
N LEU A 25 13.96 -5.77 13.12
CA LEU A 25 12.72 -6.26 12.53
C LEU A 25 12.49 -5.68 11.13
N ALA A 26 12.82 -4.42 10.88
CA ALA A 26 12.73 -3.81 9.55
C ALA A 26 13.68 -4.47 8.54
N LEU A 27 14.93 -4.72 8.96
CA LEU A 27 15.93 -5.44 8.16
C LEU A 27 15.56 -6.91 7.93
N ASN A 28 14.71 -7.49 8.78
CA ASN A 28 14.18 -8.84 8.59
C ASN A 28 12.96 -8.86 7.65
N LEU A 29 12.00 -7.96 7.87
CA LEU A 29 10.72 -7.96 7.16
C LEU A 29 10.87 -7.58 5.67
N GLN A 30 11.63 -6.52 5.37
CA GLN A 30 11.68 -5.97 4.01
C GLN A 30 12.31 -6.95 3.00
N PRO A 31 13.47 -7.58 3.26
CA PRO A 31 14.03 -8.58 2.34
C PRO A 31 13.13 -9.80 2.18
N SER A 32 12.43 -10.21 3.24
CA SER A 32 11.49 -11.34 3.22
C SER A 32 10.36 -11.14 2.22
N VAL A 33 9.79 -9.94 2.15
CA VAL A 33 8.72 -9.62 1.18
C VAL A 33 9.28 -9.60 -0.25
N ILE A 34 10.46 -8.99 -0.45
CA ILE A 34 11.08 -8.86 -1.78
C ILE A 34 11.45 -10.24 -2.36
N ILE A 35 12.07 -11.12 -1.57
CA ILE A 35 12.54 -12.42 -2.06
C ILE A 35 11.36 -13.33 -2.44
N VAL A 36 10.27 -13.32 -1.67
CA VAL A 36 9.05 -14.06 -2.00
C VAL A 36 8.50 -13.60 -3.36
N GLY A 37 8.49 -12.29 -3.62
CA GLY A 37 8.05 -11.73 -4.90
C GLY A 37 8.96 -12.06 -6.10
N LYS A 38 10.25 -12.34 -5.84
CA LYS A 38 11.21 -12.81 -6.86
C LYS A 38 11.09 -14.31 -7.13
N TYR A 39 10.92 -15.14 -6.10
CA TYR A 39 10.81 -16.60 -6.21
C TYR A 39 9.52 -17.04 -6.89
N PHE A 40 8.39 -16.48 -6.47
CA PHE A 40 7.09 -16.85 -6.98
C PHE A 40 6.63 -15.75 -7.92
N LEU A 41 6.53 -16.03 -9.22
CA LEU A 41 5.96 -15.08 -10.21
C LEU A 41 4.49 -15.39 -10.49
N LYS A 42 4.18 -16.67 -10.70
CA LYS A 42 2.83 -17.15 -11.07
C LYS A 42 1.84 -17.22 -9.90
N ARG A 43 2.34 -17.45 -8.67
CA ARG A 43 1.54 -17.60 -7.45
C ARG A 43 1.87 -16.54 -6.39
N ARG A 44 2.25 -15.33 -6.82
CA ARG A 44 2.61 -14.19 -5.93
C ARG A 44 1.61 -13.93 -4.81
N PRO A 45 0.29 -13.82 -5.10
CA PRO A 45 -0.67 -13.48 -4.06
C PRO A 45 -0.79 -14.57 -2.98
N ILE A 46 -0.67 -15.84 -3.37
CA ILE A 46 -0.73 -16.98 -2.44
C ILE A 46 0.50 -16.99 -1.54
N ALA A 47 1.69 -16.78 -2.10
CA ALA A 47 2.95 -16.77 -1.34
C ALA A 47 3.00 -15.60 -0.35
N ASN A 48 2.63 -14.39 -0.79
CA ASN A 48 2.52 -13.22 0.09
C ASN A 48 1.44 -13.43 1.16
N GLY A 49 0.28 -14.00 0.78
CA GLY A 49 -0.79 -14.32 1.73
C GLY A 49 -0.32 -15.27 2.84
N LEU A 50 0.41 -16.33 2.49
CA LEU A 50 0.96 -17.28 3.47
C LEU A 50 2.02 -16.64 4.37
N ALA A 51 2.92 -15.84 3.79
CA ALA A 51 3.93 -15.11 4.55
C ALA A 51 3.29 -14.14 5.58
N MET A 52 2.24 -13.43 5.17
CA MET A 52 1.54 -12.49 6.06
C MET A 52 0.64 -13.19 7.10
N ALA A 53 0.10 -14.38 6.79
CA ALA A 53 -0.68 -15.18 7.74
C ALA A 53 0.14 -15.67 8.95
N GLY A 54 1.47 -15.69 8.85
CA GLY A 54 2.35 -16.01 9.97
C GLY A 54 2.30 -15.00 11.13
N SER A 55 1.97 -13.73 10.86
CA SER A 55 1.93 -12.68 11.89
C SER A 55 0.85 -12.94 12.97
N PRO A 56 -0.42 -13.22 12.61
CA PRO A 56 -1.43 -13.61 13.59
C PRO A 56 -1.09 -14.90 14.35
N VAL A 57 -0.49 -15.91 13.70
CA VAL A 57 -0.07 -17.15 14.38
C VAL A 57 0.99 -16.88 15.44
N MET A 58 1.96 -16.02 15.12
CA MET A 58 2.97 -15.61 16.09
C MET A 58 2.32 -14.85 17.25
N LEU A 59 1.42 -13.90 16.98
CA LEU A 59 0.74 -13.15 18.04
C LEU A 59 -0.10 -14.05 18.96
N CYS A 60 -0.85 -15.02 18.40
CA CYS A 60 -1.72 -15.88 19.20
C CYS A 60 -0.95 -16.80 20.16
N THR A 61 0.23 -17.24 19.74
CA THR A 61 1.13 -18.09 20.54
C THR A 61 1.96 -17.26 21.50
N LEU A 62 2.47 -16.11 21.03
CA LEU A 62 3.41 -15.29 21.79
C LEU A 62 2.72 -14.55 22.93
N ALA A 63 1.45 -14.16 22.83
CA ALA A 63 0.77 -13.42 23.90
C ALA A 63 0.66 -14.23 25.22
N PRO A 64 0.14 -15.47 25.24
CA PRO A 64 0.11 -16.30 26.45
C PRO A 64 1.51 -16.76 26.89
N LEU A 65 2.39 -17.07 25.92
CA LEU A 65 3.77 -17.44 26.21
C LEU A 65 4.50 -16.30 26.93
N ASN A 66 4.31 -15.06 26.48
CA ASN A 66 4.93 -13.89 27.09
C ASN A 66 4.45 -13.72 28.53
N GLN A 67 3.15 -13.85 28.81
CA GLN A 67 2.62 -13.82 30.17
C GLN A 67 3.22 -14.94 31.05
N PHE A 68 3.31 -16.17 30.54
CA PHE A 68 3.96 -17.28 31.25
C PHE A 68 5.45 -17.02 31.55
N LEU A 69 6.17 -16.43 30.60
CA LEU A 69 7.57 -16.04 30.80
C LEU A 69 7.71 -14.96 31.87
N PHE A 70 6.79 -13.98 31.89
CA PHE A 70 6.78 -12.94 32.91
C PHE A 70 6.55 -13.52 34.30
N ASP A 71 5.61 -14.44 34.45
CA ASP A 71 5.25 -15.03 35.75
C ASP A 71 6.36 -15.95 36.29
N THR A 72 7.05 -16.68 35.42
CA THR A 72 8.07 -17.66 35.83
C THR A 72 9.47 -17.04 35.99
N PHE A 73 9.88 -16.18 35.07
CA PHE A 73 11.26 -15.68 34.97
C PHE A 73 11.37 -14.16 35.20
N GLY A 74 10.26 -13.49 35.46
CA GLY A 74 10.19 -12.04 35.53
C GLY A 74 10.42 -11.38 34.16
N TRP A 75 10.36 -10.05 34.16
CA TRP A 75 10.50 -9.26 32.93
C TRP A 75 11.88 -9.34 32.28
N ARG A 76 12.95 -9.44 33.10
CA ARG A 76 14.33 -9.55 32.60
C ARG A 76 14.58 -10.88 31.90
N GLY A 77 14.18 -11.98 32.53
CA GLY A 77 14.29 -13.32 31.95
C GLY A 77 13.44 -13.45 30.68
N SER A 78 12.24 -12.85 30.68
CA SER A 78 11.38 -12.78 29.49
C SER A 78 12.06 -12.12 28.30
N PHE A 79 12.66 -10.92 28.47
CA PHE A 79 13.38 -10.25 27.38
C PHE A 79 14.59 -11.04 26.86
N PHE A 80 15.27 -11.78 27.74
CA PHE A 80 16.39 -12.63 27.35
C PHE A 80 15.93 -13.77 26.45
N ILE A 81 14.88 -14.50 26.87
CA ILE A 81 14.30 -15.62 26.12
C ILE A 81 13.68 -15.15 24.79
N LEU A 82 12.94 -14.04 24.79
CA LEU A 82 12.41 -13.42 23.57
C LEU A 82 13.53 -13.00 22.62
N GLY A 83 14.66 -12.53 23.15
CA GLY A 83 15.86 -12.25 22.36
C GLY A 83 16.42 -13.50 21.67
N ALA A 84 16.45 -14.64 22.35
CA ALA A 84 16.87 -15.91 21.77
C ALA A 84 15.90 -16.38 20.67
N ILE A 85 14.58 -16.25 20.89
CA ILE A 85 13.56 -16.56 19.86
C ILE A 85 13.75 -15.66 18.63
N LEU A 86 13.98 -14.36 18.81
CA LEU A 86 14.26 -13.44 17.70
C LEU A 86 15.56 -13.76 16.96
N MET A 87 16.55 -14.34 17.62
CA MET A 87 17.80 -14.73 16.95
C MET A 87 17.59 -15.89 15.97
N ASN A 88 16.54 -16.70 16.14
CA ASN A 88 16.14 -17.70 15.13
C ASN A 88 15.71 -17.07 13.80
N CYS A 89 15.36 -15.77 13.78
CA CYS A 89 15.12 -15.05 12.52
C CYS A 89 16.36 -15.03 11.62
N CYS A 90 17.58 -15.07 12.18
CA CYS A 90 18.82 -15.18 11.40
C CYS A 90 18.91 -16.53 10.68
N VAL A 91 18.51 -17.62 11.33
CA VAL A 91 18.46 -18.96 10.73
C VAL A 91 17.40 -19.00 9.62
N ALA A 92 16.23 -18.42 9.85
CA ALA A 92 15.20 -18.29 8.82
C ALA A 92 15.69 -17.45 7.62
N GLY A 93 16.43 -16.37 7.87
CA GLY A 93 17.04 -15.54 6.84
C GLY A 93 18.13 -16.26 6.03
N ALA A 94 18.83 -17.23 6.61
CA ALA A 94 19.83 -18.03 5.89
C ALA A 94 19.22 -18.91 4.77
N LEU A 95 17.90 -19.14 4.77
CA LEU A 95 17.21 -19.83 3.67
C LEU A 95 17.02 -18.94 2.43
N PHE A 96 17.26 -17.63 2.53
CA PHE A 96 17.13 -16.68 1.43
C PHE A 96 18.29 -16.81 0.45
N ARG A 97 18.15 -17.70 -0.53
CA ARG A 97 19.14 -17.88 -1.60
C ARG A 97 18.88 -16.90 -2.75
N PRO A 98 19.90 -16.17 -3.24
CA PRO A 98 19.71 -15.28 -4.38
C PRO A 98 19.43 -16.10 -5.65
N ILE A 99 18.37 -15.74 -6.39
CA ILE A 99 18.11 -16.25 -7.74
C ILE A 99 18.64 -15.22 -8.73
N GLY A 100 19.65 -15.62 -9.51
CA GLY A 100 20.34 -14.81 -10.51
C GLY A 100 21.75 -15.35 -10.74
N PRO A 101 22.44 -14.97 -11.83
CA PRO A 101 23.85 -15.31 -11.98
C PRO A 101 24.62 -14.78 -10.76
N THR A 102 25.43 -15.66 -10.16
CA THR A 102 26.31 -15.34 -9.05
C THR A 102 27.13 -14.11 -9.43
N PRO A 103 27.23 -13.05 -8.59
CA PRO A 103 28.21 -12.00 -8.79
C PRO A 103 29.59 -12.56 -8.43
N ASP A 104 30.03 -13.58 -9.17
CA ASP A 104 31.39 -14.06 -9.11
C ASP A 104 32.17 -13.33 -10.20
N ARG A 105 33.15 -12.53 -9.77
CA ARG A 105 34.27 -12.02 -10.59
C ARG A 105 34.03 -10.76 -11.46
N GLN A 106 33.59 -9.64 -10.85
CA GLN A 106 33.84 -8.29 -11.40
C GLN A 106 34.57 -7.32 -10.44
N ILE A 107 35.30 -7.85 -9.44
CA ILE A 107 36.23 -7.03 -8.63
C ILE A 107 37.54 -6.70 -9.39
N ASN A 108 37.77 -7.24 -10.58
CA ASN A 108 38.97 -6.91 -11.36
C ASN A 108 38.70 -7.02 -12.87
N LYS A 109 38.30 -5.89 -13.48
CA LYS A 109 38.58 -5.48 -14.87
C LYS A 109 37.67 -4.30 -15.25
N GLN A 110 38.00 -3.12 -14.76
CA GLN A 110 37.90 -1.92 -15.59
C GLN A 110 39.33 -1.36 -15.71
N PRO A 111 39.91 -1.34 -16.92
CA PRO A 111 41.18 -0.66 -17.15
C PRO A 111 41.01 0.84 -16.88
N LYS A 112 41.81 1.35 -15.95
CA LYS A 112 42.15 2.77 -15.88
C LYS A 112 42.97 3.09 -17.12
N GLU A 113 42.42 3.87 -18.04
CA GLU A 113 43.22 4.57 -19.05
C GLU A 113 43.04 6.07 -18.88
N ALA A 114 44.18 6.74 -18.96
CA ALA A 114 44.45 8.11 -18.64
C ALA A 114 44.00 9.06 -19.76
N GLN A 115 43.68 10.28 -19.37
CA GLN A 115 43.90 11.51 -20.16
C GLN A 115 44.06 12.62 -19.10
N GLU A 116 45.27 12.85 -18.60
CA GLU A 116 46.27 13.82 -19.11
C GLU A 116 45.74 15.26 -19.15
N ASN A 117 46.12 16.03 -18.13
CA ASN A 117 46.22 17.49 -18.17
C ASN A 117 47.31 17.91 -19.16
N PRO A 118 47.22 19.14 -19.70
CA PRO A 118 48.32 20.07 -19.45
C PRO A 118 47.89 21.49 -19.03
N GLU A 119 48.85 22.16 -18.41
CA GLU A 119 48.85 23.44 -17.68
C GLU A 119 48.62 24.71 -18.53
N GLY A 120 48.29 25.82 -17.84
CA GLY A 120 48.54 27.20 -18.31
C GLY A 120 47.55 28.24 -17.75
N GLY A 121 47.96 29.03 -16.76
CA GLY A 121 47.09 29.92 -15.97
C GLY A 121 46.80 31.32 -16.54
N ILE A 122 45.93 32.05 -15.84
CA ILE A 122 46.05 33.42 -15.28
C ILE A 122 44.64 33.83 -14.72
N ALA A 123 44.66 34.58 -13.63
CA ALA A 123 43.54 35.03 -12.80
C ALA A 123 42.38 35.74 -13.54
N GLU A 124 41.15 35.61 -13.01
CA GLU A 124 40.42 36.72 -12.38
C GLU A 124 39.14 36.25 -11.68
N MET A 125 38.86 36.86 -10.52
CA MET A 125 37.67 36.67 -9.71
C MET A 125 36.42 37.15 -10.46
N GLY A 126 35.40 36.30 -10.51
CA GLY A 126 34.03 36.65 -10.86
C GLY A 126 33.09 35.85 -9.97
N ASP A 127 32.79 36.41 -8.81
CA ASP A 127 31.86 35.91 -7.81
C ASP A 127 30.44 35.99 -8.38
N GLN A 128 29.80 34.85 -8.69
CA GLN A 128 28.35 34.63 -8.61
C GLN A 128 27.97 33.19 -9.03
N ASP A 129 27.12 32.59 -8.19
CA ASP A 129 26.31 31.39 -8.42
C ASP A 129 26.96 30.02 -8.21
N MET A 130 27.49 29.79 -7.00
CA MET A 130 27.91 28.46 -6.52
C MET A 130 27.07 27.92 -5.35
N GLU A 131 25.80 28.33 -5.20
CA GLU A 131 24.89 27.76 -4.18
C GLU A 131 23.66 27.01 -4.74
N THR A 132 23.40 27.02 -6.06
CA THR A 132 22.18 26.39 -6.63
C THR A 132 22.37 25.05 -7.36
N LYS A 133 23.59 24.51 -7.44
CA LYS A 133 23.87 23.26 -8.18
C LYS A 133 23.97 22.00 -7.30
N GLU A 134 24.46 22.09 -6.06
CA GLU A 134 24.57 20.90 -5.18
C GLU A 134 23.20 20.41 -4.66
N ASP A 135 22.27 21.31 -4.36
CA ASP A 135 20.92 20.94 -3.90
C ASP A 135 20.08 20.24 -4.98
N ARG A 136 20.33 20.53 -6.27
CA ARG A 136 19.58 19.87 -7.37
C ARG A 136 20.01 18.43 -7.57
N ASP A 137 21.29 18.10 -7.39
CA ASP A 137 21.84 16.76 -7.65
C ASP A 137 21.47 15.75 -6.55
N HIS A 138 21.40 16.19 -5.29
CA HIS A 138 20.85 15.38 -4.20
C HIS A 138 19.33 15.19 -4.33
N CYS A 139 18.59 16.23 -4.73
CA CYS A 139 17.14 16.14 -4.89
C CYS A 139 16.74 15.29 -6.11
N GLU A 140 17.50 15.32 -7.21
CA GLU A 140 17.28 14.45 -8.37
C GLU A 140 17.60 12.97 -8.06
N ASN A 141 18.68 12.69 -7.33
CA ASN A 141 18.99 11.33 -6.87
C ASN A 141 17.97 10.82 -5.84
N PHE A 142 17.45 11.67 -4.96
CA PHE A 142 16.40 11.32 -4.01
C PHE A 142 15.06 11.05 -4.72
N ASN A 143 14.72 11.84 -5.74
CA ASN A 143 13.52 11.67 -6.57
C ASN A 143 13.56 10.39 -7.44
N LYS A 144 14.76 9.85 -7.70
CA LYS A 144 14.94 8.56 -8.38
C LYS A 144 14.50 7.36 -7.51
N TYR A 145 14.58 7.48 -6.18
CA TYR A 145 14.17 6.43 -5.24
C TYR A 145 12.78 6.68 -4.62
N LEU A 146 12.43 7.95 -4.41
CA LEU A 146 11.13 8.39 -3.92
C LEU A 146 10.45 9.17 -5.04
N ASP A 147 9.59 8.49 -5.81
CA ASP A 147 8.84 9.11 -6.92
C ASP A 147 7.83 10.15 -6.36
N LEU A 148 8.30 11.38 -6.09
CA LEU A 148 7.49 12.47 -5.53
C LEU A 148 6.38 12.92 -6.47
N SER A 149 6.40 12.48 -7.74
CA SER A 149 5.30 12.70 -8.67
C SER A 149 4.01 12.04 -8.19
N LEU A 150 4.08 11.03 -7.31
CA LEU A 150 2.93 10.40 -6.67
C LEU A 150 2.08 11.38 -5.86
N PHE A 151 2.65 12.42 -5.27
CA PHE A 151 1.90 13.45 -4.55
C PHE A 151 0.99 14.30 -5.46
N LYS A 152 1.23 14.29 -6.79
CA LYS A 152 0.34 14.93 -7.77
C LYS A 152 -0.87 14.05 -8.11
N HIS A 153 -0.83 12.75 -7.80
CA HIS A 153 -1.92 11.83 -8.06
C HIS A 153 -3.04 11.99 -7.03
N ARG A 154 -4.20 12.50 -7.48
CA ARG A 154 -5.34 12.85 -6.60
C ARG A 154 -5.78 11.70 -5.71
N GLY A 155 -5.92 10.50 -6.29
CA GLY A 155 -6.32 9.32 -5.53
C GLY A 155 -5.30 8.99 -4.44
N PHE A 156 -4.01 9.01 -4.77
CA PHE A 156 -2.94 8.69 -3.81
C PHE A 156 -2.94 9.66 -2.63
N LEU A 157 -3.15 10.96 -2.90
CA LEU A 157 -3.23 11.96 -1.84
C LEU A 157 -4.43 11.74 -0.90
N ILE A 158 -5.60 11.40 -1.45
CA ILE A 158 -6.80 11.06 -0.66
C ILE A 158 -6.52 9.84 0.23
N TYR A 159 -5.93 8.80 -0.34
CA TYR A 159 -5.54 7.58 0.37
C TYR A 159 -4.54 7.89 1.50
N LEU A 160 -3.50 8.66 1.21
CA LEU A 160 -2.46 9.02 2.17
C LEU A 160 -3.02 9.79 3.37
N ILE A 161 -3.85 10.82 3.12
CA ILE A 161 -4.47 11.62 4.19
C ILE A 161 -5.40 10.74 5.04
N GLY A 162 -6.19 9.88 4.41
CA GLY A 162 -7.06 8.96 5.13
C GLY A 162 -6.29 7.98 6.02
N ASN A 163 -5.18 7.42 5.52
CA ASN A 163 -4.31 6.56 6.30
C ASN A 163 -3.67 7.29 7.48
N VAL A 164 -3.20 8.52 7.29
CA VAL A 164 -2.64 9.35 8.37
C VAL A 164 -3.65 9.52 9.52
N ILE A 165 -4.90 9.85 9.19
CA ILE A 165 -5.95 10.00 10.20
C ILE A 165 -6.25 8.64 10.86
N MET A 166 -6.36 7.57 10.06
CA MET A 166 -6.62 6.21 10.55
C MET A 166 -5.56 5.72 11.55
N PHE A 167 -4.27 5.81 11.19
CA PHE A 167 -3.18 5.25 11.99
C PHE A 167 -2.99 5.93 13.36
N LEU A 168 -3.47 7.17 13.53
CA LEU A 168 -3.53 7.83 14.85
C LEU A 168 -4.44 7.10 15.86
N GLY A 169 -5.40 6.29 15.39
CA GLY A 169 -6.34 5.52 16.21
C GLY A 169 -6.23 4.00 16.07
N PHE A 170 -5.42 3.49 15.13
CA PHE A 170 -5.45 2.08 14.74
C PHE A 170 -4.71 1.15 15.72
N PHE A 171 -3.49 1.51 16.17
CA PHE A 171 -2.65 0.61 16.98
C PHE A 171 -2.83 0.75 18.49
N ALA A 172 -3.33 1.88 18.98
CA ALA A 172 -3.51 2.06 20.43
C ALA A 172 -4.46 1.01 21.05
N PRO A 173 -5.63 0.69 20.45
CA PRO A 173 -6.55 -0.31 21.01
C PRO A 173 -5.95 -1.71 21.17
N ILE A 174 -5.11 -2.17 20.25
CA ILE A 174 -4.46 -3.49 20.37
C ILE A 174 -3.41 -3.51 21.49
N VAL A 175 -2.66 -2.42 21.67
CA VAL A 175 -1.65 -2.28 22.73
C VAL A 175 -2.30 -2.22 24.12
N PHE A 176 -3.38 -1.44 24.25
CA PHE A 176 -4.03 -1.19 25.54
C PHE A 176 -5.14 -2.20 25.90
N LEU A 177 -5.45 -3.17 25.04
CA LEU A 177 -6.51 -4.16 25.31
C LEU A 177 -6.23 -5.01 26.56
N ALA A 178 -5.02 -5.60 26.68
CA ALA A 178 -4.67 -6.41 27.83
C ALA A 178 -4.59 -5.58 29.14
N PRO A 179 -3.94 -4.40 29.17
CA PRO A 179 -4.02 -3.50 30.32
C PRO A 179 -5.44 -3.08 30.70
N TYR A 180 -6.31 -2.83 29.73
CA TYR A 180 -7.71 -2.49 29.98
C TYR A 180 -8.48 -3.64 30.64
N ALA A 181 -8.27 -4.88 30.18
CA ALA A 181 -8.86 -6.06 30.81
C ALA A 181 -8.36 -6.23 32.25
N LYS A 182 -7.05 -6.08 32.50
CA LYS A 182 -6.48 -6.10 33.86
C LYS A 182 -7.07 -4.99 34.75
N HIS A 183 -7.23 -3.77 34.23
CA HIS A 183 -7.85 -2.65 34.96
C HIS A 183 -9.32 -2.91 35.34
N ARG A 184 -10.02 -3.77 34.59
CA ARG A 184 -11.38 -4.22 34.91
C ARG A 184 -11.42 -5.41 35.89
N GLY A 185 -10.27 -5.85 36.41
CA GLY A 185 -10.16 -6.95 37.36
C GLY A 185 -10.15 -8.35 36.72
N ILE A 186 -9.91 -8.46 35.42
CA ILE A 186 -9.73 -9.75 34.75
C ILE A 186 -8.30 -10.24 34.99
N ASP A 187 -8.16 -11.55 35.19
CA ASP A 187 -6.85 -12.16 35.42
C ASP A 187 -5.90 -12.01 34.23
N GLU A 188 -4.61 -12.08 34.53
CA GLU A 188 -3.58 -11.74 33.56
C GLU A 188 -3.51 -12.68 32.35
N TYR A 189 -3.78 -13.97 32.59
CA TYR A 189 -3.83 -14.97 31.53
C TYR A 189 -5.04 -14.78 30.63
N SER A 190 -6.24 -14.59 31.18
CA SER A 190 -7.45 -14.29 30.42
C SER A 190 -7.30 -13.00 29.60
N ALA A 191 -6.64 -11.97 30.16
CA ALA A 191 -6.34 -10.75 29.42
C ALA A 191 -5.40 -11.01 28.22
N ALA A 192 -4.39 -11.88 28.37
CA ALA A 192 -3.52 -12.29 27.27
C ALA A 192 -4.28 -13.13 26.22
N PHE A 193 -5.20 -14.01 26.65
CA PHE A 193 -6.04 -14.80 25.74
C PHE A 193 -6.94 -13.95 24.85
N LEU A 194 -7.36 -12.75 25.28
CA LEU A 194 -8.12 -11.82 24.43
C LEU A 194 -7.34 -11.43 23.16
N LEU A 195 -6.01 -11.26 23.26
CA LEU A 195 -5.15 -10.99 22.11
C LEU A 195 -4.99 -12.23 21.21
N SER A 196 -4.97 -13.43 21.80
CA SER A 196 -4.96 -14.68 21.04
C SER A 196 -6.25 -14.89 20.26
N ILE A 197 -7.41 -14.61 20.87
CA ILE A 197 -8.73 -14.67 20.20
C ILE A 197 -8.75 -13.71 19.02
N LEU A 198 -8.34 -12.45 19.23
CA LEU A 198 -8.23 -11.44 18.18
C LEU A 198 -7.37 -11.95 17.01
N ALA A 199 -6.20 -12.52 17.31
CA ALA A 199 -5.27 -13.01 16.30
C ALA A 199 -5.82 -14.22 15.52
N ILE A 200 -6.50 -15.15 16.18
CA ILE A 200 -7.15 -16.29 15.49
C ILE A 200 -8.23 -15.78 14.53
N VAL A 201 -9.02 -14.79 14.95
CA VAL A 201 -10.06 -14.23 14.08
C VAL A 201 -9.46 -13.45 12.91
N ASP A 202 -8.41 -12.64 13.13
CA ASP A 202 -7.67 -11.95 12.05
C ASP A 202 -7.11 -12.95 11.03
N MET A 203 -6.53 -14.06 11.50
CA MET A 203 -6.00 -15.13 10.65
C MET A 203 -7.05 -15.66 9.63
N ILE A 204 -8.31 -15.77 10.05
CA ILE A 204 -9.43 -16.22 9.19
C ILE A 204 -10.02 -15.05 8.38
N ALA A 205 -10.11 -13.87 8.99
CA ALA A 205 -10.71 -12.69 8.38
C ALA A 205 -9.91 -12.19 7.17
N ARG A 206 -8.58 -12.20 7.25
CA ARG A 206 -7.71 -11.61 6.23
C ARG A 206 -7.79 -12.34 4.87
N PRO A 207 -7.66 -13.68 4.77
CA PRO A 207 -7.89 -14.40 3.52
C PRO A 207 -9.32 -14.24 3.00
N THR A 208 -10.31 -14.39 3.89
CA THR A 208 -11.74 -14.27 3.53
C THR A 208 -12.05 -12.91 2.91
N THR A 209 -11.55 -11.84 3.50
CA THR A 209 -11.72 -10.47 3.02
C THR A 209 -11.01 -10.25 1.69
N GLY A 210 -9.80 -10.78 1.52
CA GLY A 210 -9.08 -10.74 0.26
C GLY A 210 -9.81 -11.46 -0.88
N LEU A 211 -10.48 -12.58 -0.60
CA LEU A 211 -11.33 -13.28 -1.57
C LEU A 211 -12.57 -12.46 -1.93
N ILE A 212 -13.25 -11.88 -0.93
CA ILE A 212 -14.41 -11.01 -1.14
C ILE A 212 -14.05 -9.78 -1.99
N ALA A 213 -12.92 -9.14 -1.70
CA ALA A 213 -12.45 -7.96 -2.43
C ALA A 213 -12.11 -8.24 -3.90
N ASN A 214 -11.73 -9.49 -4.22
CA ASN A 214 -11.48 -9.96 -5.57
C ASN A 214 -12.74 -10.38 -6.33
N SER A 215 -13.92 -10.39 -5.69
CA SER A 215 -15.18 -10.66 -6.36
C SER A 215 -15.54 -9.57 -7.36
N LYS A 216 -16.19 -9.95 -8.47
CA LYS A 216 -16.61 -9.05 -9.56
C LYS A 216 -17.47 -7.87 -9.09
N TRP A 217 -18.17 -8.03 -7.97
CA TRP A 217 -19.06 -7.00 -7.39
C TRP A 217 -18.31 -5.97 -6.54
N VAL A 218 -17.27 -6.40 -5.83
CA VAL A 218 -16.54 -5.55 -4.87
C VAL A 218 -15.32 -4.91 -5.53
N ARG A 219 -14.64 -5.62 -6.44
CA ARG A 219 -13.40 -5.17 -7.08
C ARG A 219 -13.50 -3.77 -7.72
N PRO A 220 -14.55 -3.42 -8.51
CA PRO A 220 -14.66 -2.09 -9.11
C PRO A 220 -14.84 -0.96 -8.09
N ARG A 221 -15.19 -1.30 -6.84
CA ARG A 221 -15.55 -0.38 -5.76
C ARG A 221 -14.74 -0.66 -4.49
N ILE A 222 -13.54 -1.23 -4.64
CA ILE A 222 -12.72 -1.71 -3.52
C ILE A 222 -12.39 -0.60 -2.50
N GLN A 223 -12.25 0.64 -2.95
CA GLN A 223 -11.99 1.80 -2.09
C GLN A 223 -13.14 2.09 -1.10
N TYR A 224 -14.39 1.86 -1.49
CA TYR A 224 -15.54 1.97 -0.58
C TYR A 224 -15.56 0.85 0.44
N PHE A 225 -15.21 -0.37 0.02
CA PHE A 225 -15.10 -1.51 0.92
C PHE A 225 -14.01 -1.28 1.98
N PHE A 226 -12.88 -0.69 1.60
CA PHE A 226 -11.85 -0.26 2.55
C PHE A 226 -12.35 0.80 3.53
N SER A 227 -13.06 1.81 3.04
CA SER A 227 -13.66 2.86 3.87
C SER A 227 -14.66 2.27 4.89
N PHE A 228 -15.45 1.29 4.46
CA PHE A 228 -16.35 0.53 5.33
C PHE A 228 -15.59 -0.25 6.40
N SER A 229 -14.52 -0.98 6.06
CA SER A 229 -13.72 -1.74 7.02
C SER A 229 -13.11 -0.85 8.12
N ILE A 230 -12.64 0.34 7.74
CA ILE A 230 -12.10 1.34 8.69
C ILE A 230 -13.21 1.84 9.62
N ALA A 231 -14.35 2.24 9.07
CA ALA A 231 -15.48 2.74 9.86
C ALA A 231 -16.03 1.65 10.79
N PHE A 232 -16.15 0.41 10.30
CA PHE A 232 -16.56 -0.74 11.10
C PHE A 232 -15.60 -0.99 12.27
N ASN A 233 -14.28 -0.91 12.04
CA ASN A 233 -13.29 -1.02 13.11
C ASN A 233 -13.46 0.11 14.14
N GLY A 234 -13.67 1.35 13.68
CA GLY A 234 -13.94 2.49 14.56
C GLY A 234 -15.18 2.31 15.42
N VAL A 235 -16.28 1.82 14.84
CA VAL A 235 -17.51 1.49 15.59
C VAL A 235 -17.25 0.41 16.63
N CYS A 236 -16.48 -0.64 16.31
CA CYS A 236 -16.09 -1.66 17.29
C CYS A 236 -15.37 -1.05 18.49
N HIS A 237 -14.45 -0.09 18.27
CA HIS A 237 -13.77 0.62 19.35
C HIS A 237 -14.69 1.52 20.16
N LEU A 238 -15.65 2.22 19.53
CA LEU A 238 -16.65 3.02 20.23
C LEU A 238 -17.57 2.18 21.13
N LEU A 239 -17.80 0.92 20.77
CA LEU A 239 -18.63 -0.01 21.55
C LEU A 239 -17.86 -0.73 22.67
N CYS A 240 -16.51 -0.73 22.63
CA CYS A 240 -15.66 -1.38 23.64
C CYS A 240 -15.96 -0.94 25.09
N PRO A 241 -16.20 0.35 25.42
CA PRO A 241 -16.53 0.79 26.77
C PRO A 241 -17.76 0.11 27.40
N LEU A 242 -18.72 -0.34 26.57
CA LEU A 242 -19.93 -1.04 27.04
C LEU A 242 -19.62 -2.47 27.50
N ALA A 243 -18.49 -3.05 27.06
CA ALA A 243 -18.05 -4.36 27.51
C ALA A 243 -17.45 -4.26 28.93
N THR A 244 -18.25 -4.66 29.93
CA THR A 244 -17.85 -4.67 31.35
C THR A 244 -17.44 -6.04 31.85
N SER A 245 -17.87 -7.12 31.18
CA SER A 245 -17.58 -8.50 31.54
C SER A 245 -16.52 -9.11 30.62
N TYR A 246 -15.89 -10.20 31.06
CA TYR A 246 -14.95 -10.96 30.23
C TYR A 246 -15.59 -11.43 28.91
N LEU A 247 -16.84 -11.93 28.97
CA LEU A 247 -17.58 -12.31 27.77
C LEU A 247 -17.78 -11.11 26.81
N GLY A 248 -18.08 -9.92 27.35
CA GLY A 248 -18.18 -8.71 26.55
C GLY A 248 -16.87 -8.38 25.84
N LEU A 249 -15.73 -8.52 26.52
CA LEU A 249 -14.40 -8.31 25.92
C LEU A 249 -14.03 -9.40 24.91
N VAL A 250 -14.45 -10.65 25.11
CA VAL A 250 -14.28 -11.73 24.12
C VAL A 250 -15.06 -11.40 22.84
N ILE A 251 -16.32 -10.98 22.95
CA ILE A 251 -17.14 -10.56 21.81
C ILE A 251 -16.47 -9.37 21.09
N TYR A 252 -16.00 -8.38 21.85
CA TYR A 252 -15.23 -7.27 21.30
C TYR A 252 -13.96 -7.74 20.57
N SER A 253 -13.17 -8.65 21.14
CA SER A 253 -11.96 -9.19 20.50
C SER A 253 -12.25 -9.90 19.18
N ILE A 254 -13.40 -10.58 19.07
CA ILE A 254 -13.83 -11.23 17.81
C ILE A 254 -14.12 -10.17 16.75
N PHE A 255 -14.94 -9.17 17.07
CA PHE A 255 -15.26 -8.10 16.12
C PHE A 255 -14.05 -7.25 15.76
N PHE A 256 -13.19 -6.95 16.73
CA PHE A 256 -11.96 -6.23 16.51
C PHE A 256 -11.00 -7.05 15.62
N GLY A 257 -10.80 -8.34 15.88
CA GLY A 257 -9.97 -9.20 15.03
C GLY A 257 -10.48 -9.29 13.58
N LEU A 258 -11.81 -9.38 13.41
CA LEU A 258 -12.44 -9.35 12.10
C LEU A 258 -12.19 -8.02 11.38
N ALA A 259 -12.45 -6.89 12.06
CA ALA A 259 -12.26 -5.56 11.50
C ALA A 259 -10.78 -5.25 11.18
N PHE A 260 -9.88 -5.63 12.08
CA PHE A 260 -8.44 -5.48 11.92
C PHE A 260 -7.93 -6.27 10.71
N GLY A 261 -8.33 -7.53 10.58
CA GLY A 261 -7.98 -8.36 9.43
C GLY A 261 -8.54 -7.83 8.11
N MET A 262 -9.75 -7.26 8.13
CA MET A 262 -10.31 -6.57 6.96
C MET A 262 -9.47 -5.37 6.52
N VAL A 263 -9.09 -4.49 7.46
CA VAL A 263 -8.28 -3.30 7.17
C VAL A 263 -6.89 -3.71 6.66
N CYS A 264 -6.21 -4.64 7.32
CA CYS A 264 -4.88 -5.11 6.91
C CYS A 264 -4.89 -5.78 5.52
N ALA A 265 -5.94 -6.54 5.18
CA ALA A 265 -6.06 -7.14 3.85
C ALA A 265 -6.21 -6.07 2.75
N MET A 266 -6.97 -5.02 3.02
CA MET A 266 -7.34 -4.01 2.02
C MET A 266 -6.31 -2.90 1.84
N LEU A 267 -5.44 -2.67 2.84
CA LEU A 267 -4.44 -1.60 2.83
C LEU A 267 -3.58 -1.61 1.56
N PHE A 268 -2.91 -2.74 1.28
CA PHE A 268 -2.04 -2.84 0.10
C PHE A 268 -2.81 -3.07 -1.21
N GLU A 269 -3.96 -3.74 -1.16
CA GLU A 269 -4.76 -4.00 -2.37
C GLU A 269 -5.34 -2.71 -2.95
N THR A 270 -5.83 -1.81 -2.09
CA THR A 270 -6.36 -0.51 -2.51
C THR A 270 -5.27 0.42 -3.02
N LEU A 271 -4.09 0.41 -2.38
CA LEU A 271 -2.93 1.15 -2.87
C LEU A 271 -2.47 0.65 -4.26
N MET A 272 -2.46 -0.68 -4.47
CA MET A 272 -2.11 -1.28 -5.76
C MET A 272 -3.12 -0.93 -6.86
N ASP A 273 -4.42 -0.94 -6.55
CA ASP A 273 -5.48 -0.56 -7.49
C ASP A 273 -5.38 0.91 -7.91
N LEU A 274 -4.95 1.78 -6.99
CA LEU A 274 -4.89 3.21 -7.18
C LEU A 274 -3.65 3.71 -7.93
N VAL A 275 -2.49 3.12 -7.64
CA VAL A 275 -1.19 3.55 -8.19
C VAL A 275 -0.72 2.65 -9.34
N GLY A 276 -1.23 1.41 -9.40
CA GLY A 276 -0.79 0.41 -10.36
C GLY A 276 0.52 -0.29 -9.97
N ALA A 277 0.79 -1.43 -10.60
CA ALA A 277 1.91 -2.31 -10.23
C ALA A 277 3.30 -1.70 -10.46
N SER A 278 3.46 -0.79 -11.43
CA SER A 278 4.77 -0.22 -11.78
C SER A 278 5.31 0.74 -10.73
N ARG A 279 4.43 1.50 -10.06
CA ARG A 279 4.79 2.51 -9.06
C ARG A 279 4.48 2.07 -7.61
N PHE A 280 4.01 0.83 -7.44
CA PHE A 280 3.57 0.30 -6.15
C PHE A 280 4.65 0.34 -5.07
N THR A 281 5.88 -0.11 -5.38
CA THR A 281 6.99 -0.15 -4.41
C THR A 281 7.35 1.24 -3.89
N SER A 282 7.44 2.23 -4.78
CA SER A 282 7.72 3.63 -4.39
C SER A 282 6.60 4.22 -3.56
N ALA A 283 5.34 3.93 -3.91
CA ALA A 283 4.17 4.38 -3.16
C ALA A 283 4.10 3.78 -1.76
N VAL A 284 4.40 2.48 -1.60
CA VAL A 284 4.49 1.83 -0.29
C VAL A 284 5.54 2.51 0.58
N GLY A 285 6.74 2.79 0.04
CA GLY A 285 7.80 3.48 0.78
C GLY A 285 7.41 4.89 1.25
N LEU A 286 6.77 5.68 0.39
CA LEU A 286 6.28 7.01 0.77
C LEU A 286 5.20 6.95 1.85
N VAL A 287 4.24 6.02 1.69
CA VAL A 287 3.14 5.83 2.64
C VAL A 287 3.69 5.41 4.01
N THR A 288 4.61 4.44 4.07
CA THR A 288 5.14 3.96 5.36
C THR A 288 5.95 5.02 6.11
N ILE A 289 6.72 5.87 5.41
CA ILE A 289 7.45 6.98 6.03
C ILE A 289 6.48 7.93 6.75
N VAL A 290 5.38 8.30 6.09
CA VAL A 290 4.39 9.22 6.66
C VAL A 290 3.60 8.53 7.79
N GLU A 291 3.26 7.26 7.62
CA GLU A 291 2.55 6.47 8.64
C GLU A 291 3.37 6.32 9.93
N CYS A 292 4.70 6.17 9.86
CA CYS A 292 5.57 6.08 11.03
C CYS A 292 5.36 7.21 12.05
N CYS A 293 5.19 8.46 11.59
CA CYS A 293 4.93 9.60 12.47
C CYS A 293 3.63 9.42 13.26
N THR A 294 2.57 8.95 12.58
CA THR A 294 1.26 8.76 13.21
C THR A 294 1.22 7.58 14.17
N ILE A 295 1.88 6.47 13.81
CA ILE A 295 1.96 5.27 14.64
C ILE A 295 2.78 5.56 15.91
N LEU A 296 3.86 6.35 15.80
CA LEU A 296 4.67 6.76 16.95
C LEU A 296 3.88 7.63 17.93
N LEU A 297 3.05 8.55 17.43
CA LEU A 297 2.28 9.48 18.26
C LEU A 297 0.98 8.88 18.82
N GLY A 298 0.38 7.90 18.14
CA GLY A 298 -0.93 7.35 18.48
C GLY A 298 -1.05 6.81 19.92
N PRO A 299 -0.23 5.81 20.31
CA PRO A 299 -0.27 5.24 21.65
C PRO A 299 0.12 6.21 22.77
N PRO A 300 1.18 7.05 22.68
CA PRO A 300 1.48 8.06 23.70
C PRO A 300 0.34 9.04 23.94
N ILE A 301 -0.32 9.54 22.87
CA ILE A 301 -1.50 10.42 23.01
C ILE A 301 -2.64 9.68 23.73
N GLY A 302 -2.83 8.38 23.43
CA GLY A 302 -3.79 7.52 24.14
C GLY A 302 -3.43 7.34 25.61
N GLY A 303 -2.14 7.13 25.93
CA GLY A 303 -1.61 7.00 27.28
C GLY A 303 -1.85 8.25 28.12
N THR A 304 -1.49 9.44 27.62
CA THR A 304 -1.73 10.71 28.32
C THR A 304 -3.21 10.92 28.64
N LEU A 305 -4.11 10.48 27.76
CA LEU A 305 -5.55 10.55 27.98
C LEU A 305 -5.99 9.63 29.14
N ILE A 306 -5.39 8.44 29.23
CA ILE A 306 -5.62 7.50 30.33
C ILE A 306 -5.09 8.10 31.63
N ASP A 307 -3.88 8.67 31.63
CA ASP A 307 -3.23 9.23 32.82
C ASP A 307 -3.99 10.46 33.37
N THR A 308 -4.61 11.26 32.48
CA THR A 308 -5.36 12.47 32.87
C THR A 308 -6.74 12.14 33.43
N PHE A 309 -7.47 11.22 32.78
CA PHE A 309 -8.86 10.91 33.16
C PHE A 309 -9.00 9.69 34.08
N GLY A 310 -7.96 8.87 34.21
CA GLY A 310 -7.94 7.65 35.03
C GLY A 310 -8.77 6.49 34.49
N ASP A 311 -9.31 6.57 33.27
CA ASP A 311 -10.12 5.50 32.67
C ASP A 311 -9.75 5.27 31.18
N TYR A 312 -9.51 4.01 30.84
CA TYR A 312 -9.22 3.53 29.49
C TYR A 312 -10.37 3.76 28.49
N LYS A 313 -11.62 3.92 28.96
CA LYS A 313 -12.77 4.17 28.09
C LYS A 313 -12.55 5.35 27.15
N TYR A 314 -11.96 6.44 27.65
CA TYR A 314 -11.71 7.64 26.84
C TYR A 314 -10.72 7.39 25.72
N MET A 315 -9.72 6.52 25.93
CA MET A 315 -8.80 6.09 24.89
C MET A 315 -9.52 5.34 23.77
N PHE A 316 -10.42 4.41 24.11
CA PHE A 316 -11.20 3.65 23.11
C PHE A 316 -12.18 4.55 22.36
N ILE A 317 -12.83 5.49 23.04
CA ILE A 317 -13.71 6.48 22.42
C ILE A 317 -12.92 7.35 21.43
N LYS A 318 -11.75 7.87 21.83
CA LYS A 318 -10.88 8.66 20.95
C LYS A 318 -10.43 7.85 19.73
N CYS A 319 -9.95 6.62 19.93
CA CYS A 319 -9.51 5.77 18.82
C CYS A 319 -10.67 5.44 17.87
N GLY A 320 -11.84 5.09 18.41
CA GLY A 320 -13.03 4.82 17.62
C GLY A 320 -13.52 6.03 16.83
N ALA A 321 -13.58 7.21 17.45
CA ALA A 321 -13.99 8.45 16.79
C ALA A 321 -13.04 8.83 15.63
N VAL A 322 -11.73 8.75 15.86
CA VAL A 322 -10.71 9.03 14.83
C VAL A 322 -10.82 8.05 13.66
N MET A 323 -11.03 6.76 13.95
CA MET A 323 -11.21 5.73 12.92
C MET A 323 -12.50 5.92 12.11
N VAL A 324 -13.63 6.22 12.77
CA VAL A 324 -14.88 6.54 12.05
C VAL A 324 -14.73 7.79 11.19
N LEU A 325 -14.05 8.82 11.70
CA LEU A 325 -13.74 10.03 10.93
C LEU A 325 -12.89 9.72 9.71
N ALA A 326 -11.86 8.88 9.84
CA ALA A 326 -11.02 8.45 8.72
C ALA A 326 -11.82 7.68 7.66
N GLY A 327 -12.68 6.75 8.10
CA GLY A 327 -13.55 5.97 7.21
C GLY A 327 -14.56 6.86 6.48
N ALA A 328 -15.17 7.82 7.17
CA ALA A 328 -16.10 8.79 6.59
C ALA A 328 -15.40 9.73 5.59
N PHE A 329 -14.20 10.23 5.94
CA PHE A 329 -13.38 11.05 5.07
C PHE A 329 -13.04 10.31 3.77
N LEU A 330 -12.52 9.08 3.88
CA LEU A 330 -12.19 8.25 2.71
C LEU A 330 -13.43 7.94 1.88
N PHE A 331 -14.57 7.65 2.50
CA PHE A 331 -15.82 7.40 1.78
C PHE A 331 -16.27 8.61 0.95
N ILE A 332 -16.28 9.80 1.58
CA ILE A 332 -16.70 11.06 0.92
C ILE A 332 -15.72 11.44 -0.18
N MET A 333 -14.41 11.37 0.08
CA MET A 333 -13.40 11.78 -0.89
C MET A 333 -13.30 10.80 -2.06
N ASN A 334 -13.43 9.50 -1.82
CA ASN A 334 -13.51 8.52 -2.89
C ASN A 334 -14.79 8.71 -3.73
N TYR A 335 -15.92 9.08 -3.11
CA TYR A 335 -17.12 9.46 -3.85
C TYR A 335 -16.89 10.61 -4.83
N TYR A 336 -16.24 11.69 -4.37
CA TYR A 336 -15.87 12.80 -5.25
C TYR A 336 -14.87 12.37 -6.34
N ASN A 337 -13.88 11.54 -5.98
CA ASN A 337 -12.88 11.04 -6.92
C ASN A 337 -13.54 10.21 -8.06
N TYR A 338 -14.39 9.24 -7.73
CA TYR A 338 -15.14 8.46 -8.73
C TYR A 338 -16.03 9.33 -9.61
N ARG A 339 -16.69 10.35 -9.03
CA ARG A 339 -17.54 11.28 -9.79
C ARG A 339 -16.72 12.14 -10.76
N MET A 340 -15.53 12.56 -10.37
CA MET A 340 -14.61 13.33 -11.22
C MET A 340 -14.03 12.47 -12.33
N LEU A 341 -13.58 11.25 -12.01
CA LEU A 341 -13.13 10.29 -13.02
C LEU A 341 -14.21 10.00 -14.06
N ALA A 342 -15.47 9.80 -13.63
CA ALA A 342 -16.59 9.61 -14.55
C ALA A 342 -16.88 10.86 -15.44
N LYS A 343 -16.63 12.07 -14.93
CA LYS A 343 -16.74 13.31 -15.73
C LYS A 343 -15.60 13.42 -16.75
N GLU A 344 -14.38 13.11 -16.35
CA GLU A 344 -13.18 13.13 -17.21
C GLU A 344 -13.31 12.08 -18.34
N GLU A 345 -13.79 10.88 -18.03
CA GLU A 345 -14.03 9.84 -19.03
C GLU A 345 -15.12 10.25 -20.04
N LYS A 346 -16.21 10.90 -19.57
CA LYS A 346 -17.23 11.46 -20.46
C LYS A 346 -16.69 12.58 -21.35
N LYS A 347 -15.77 13.41 -20.86
CA LYS A 347 -15.11 14.45 -21.68
C LYS A 347 -14.21 13.81 -22.73
N ARG A 348 -13.37 12.85 -22.35
CA ARG A 348 -12.48 12.14 -23.28
C ARG A 348 -13.26 11.44 -24.39
N LYS A 349 -14.36 10.75 -24.05
CA LYS A 349 -15.27 10.14 -25.04
C LYS A 349 -15.94 11.15 -25.97
N LYS A 350 -16.18 12.39 -25.51
CA LYS A 350 -16.70 13.46 -26.38
C LYS A 350 -15.61 13.99 -27.31
N GLU A 351 -14.40 14.18 -26.81
CA GLU A 351 -13.24 14.62 -27.61
C GLU A 351 -12.84 13.56 -28.65
N GLU A 352 -12.84 12.27 -28.30
CA GLU A 352 -12.62 11.16 -29.23
C GLU A 352 -13.68 11.15 -30.33
N LYS A 353 -14.97 11.23 -29.97
CA LYS A 353 -16.06 11.32 -30.96
C LYS A 353 -15.95 12.55 -31.87
N GLN A 354 -15.48 13.67 -31.32
CA GLN A 354 -15.31 14.90 -32.10
C GLN A 354 -14.13 14.78 -33.07
N LYS A 355 -13.01 14.17 -32.65
CA LYS A 355 -11.89 13.85 -33.53
C LYS A 355 -12.27 12.85 -34.63
N ASP A 356 -13.05 11.82 -34.30
CA ASP A 356 -13.55 10.85 -35.27
C ASP A 356 -14.46 11.53 -36.31
N TYR A 357 -15.32 12.46 -35.87
CA TYR A 357 -16.18 13.25 -36.76
C TYR A 357 -15.36 14.19 -37.67
N GLU A 358 -14.37 14.89 -37.12
CA GLU A 358 -13.46 15.75 -37.90
C GLU A 358 -12.62 14.95 -38.91
N HIS A 359 -12.14 13.77 -38.52
CA HIS A 359 -11.43 12.85 -39.41
C HIS A 359 -12.33 12.37 -40.55
N ALA A 360 -13.55 11.90 -40.24
CA ALA A 360 -14.52 11.47 -41.24
C ALA A 360 -14.90 12.60 -42.20
N ARG A 361 -15.07 13.83 -41.70
CA ARG A 361 -15.33 15.01 -42.54
C ARG A 361 -14.17 15.31 -43.49
N THR A 362 -12.94 15.24 -42.99
CA THR A 362 -11.73 15.51 -43.80
C THR A 362 -11.54 14.46 -44.90
N GLU A 363 -11.88 13.19 -44.64
CA GLU A 363 -11.86 12.13 -45.65
C GLU A 363 -12.92 12.36 -46.74
N ILE A 364 -14.12 12.80 -46.37
CA ILE A 364 -15.19 13.13 -47.33
C ILE A 364 -14.77 14.34 -48.18
N GLU A 365 -14.20 15.39 -47.58
CA GLU A 365 -13.71 16.56 -48.32
C GLU A 365 -12.57 16.17 -49.30
N LYS A 366 -11.61 15.33 -48.88
CA LYS A 366 -10.55 14.81 -49.76
C LYS A 366 -11.09 13.92 -50.89
N GLY A 367 -12.06 13.05 -50.57
CA GLY A 367 -12.72 12.19 -51.55
C GLY A 367 -13.49 13.02 -52.60
N ASN A 368 -14.20 14.06 -52.17
CA ASN A 368 -14.86 14.99 -53.07
C ASN A 368 -13.86 15.77 -53.94
N LEU A 369 -12.73 16.22 -53.39
CA LEU A 369 -11.68 16.87 -54.19
C LEU A 369 -11.08 15.94 -55.26
N THR A 370 -10.84 14.67 -54.94
CA THR A 370 -10.30 13.70 -55.91
C THR A 370 -11.31 13.35 -57.01
N VAL A 371 -12.61 13.37 -56.72
CA VAL A 371 -13.67 13.21 -57.74
C VAL A 371 -13.74 14.44 -58.64
N VAL A 372 -13.61 15.65 -58.08
CA VAL A 372 -13.61 16.90 -58.86
C VAL A 372 -12.38 16.99 -59.75
N GLU A 373 -11.18 16.64 -59.27
CA GLU A 373 -9.96 16.57 -60.10
C GLU A 373 -10.12 15.57 -61.25
N LYS A 374 -10.66 14.38 -61.00
CA LYS A 374 -10.94 13.39 -62.07
C LYS A 374 -12.00 13.85 -63.07
N MET A 375 -12.96 14.67 -62.66
CA MET A 375 -13.94 15.28 -63.57
C MET A 375 -13.34 16.43 -64.38
N GLN A 376 -12.35 17.15 -63.85
CA GLN A 376 -11.63 18.20 -64.56
C GLN A 376 -10.62 17.65 -65.57
N ASP A 377 -9.94 16.55 -65.26
CA ASP A 377 -9.06 15.83 -66.21
C ASP A 377 -9.83 14.99 -67.25
N GLY A 378 -11.11 14.71 -67.01
CA GLY A 378 -11.95 13.88 -67.87
C GLY A 378 -12.61 14.60 -69.06
N ASN A 379 -12.32 15.88 -69.28
CA ASN A 379 -12.98 16.68 -70.30
C ASN A 379 -12.12 16.93 -71.56
N GLU A 380 -11.56 15.86 -72.13
CA GLU A 380 -11.08 15.87 -73.51
C GLU A 380 -11.76 14.75 -74.34
N THR A 381 -12.68 15.21 -75.20
CA THR A 381 -13.16 14.60 -76.45
C THR A 381 -13.57 13.12 -76.47
N VAL A 382 -14.88 12.88 -76.52
CA VAL A 382 -15.46 11.63 -77.05
C VAL A 382 -15.64 11.76 -78.56
N PRO A 383 -15.02 10.92 -79.42
CA PRO A 383 -15.50 10.73 -80.78
C PRO A 383 -16.52 9.59 -80.81
N PHE A 384 -17.62 9.89 -81.49
CA PHE A 384 -18.62 8.94 -81.99
C PHE A 384 -17.94 7.75 -82.71
N LYS A 385 -18.27 6.52 -82.33
CA LYS A 385 -18.14 5.35 -83.21
C LYS A 385 -19.26 4.34 -82.95
N SER A 386 -20.08 4.18 -83.98
CA SER A 386 -20.93 3.03 -84.25
C SER A 386 -20.08 1.77 -84.44
N ASP A 387 -20.53 0.63 -83.93
CA ASP A 387 -20.72 -0.58 -84.73
C ASP A 387 -21.37 -1.71 -83.92
N GLU A 388 -22.24 -2.43 -84.63
CA GLU A 388 -22.96 -3.63 -84.26
C GLU A 388 -22.02 -4.82 -83.98
N ASN A 389 -22.36 -5.62 -82.97
CA ASN A 389 -22.62 -7.07 -83.10
C ASN A 389 -22.54 -7.78 -81.74
N GLY A 390 -23.48 -8.70 -81.48
CA GLY A 390 -23.25 -9.79 -80.54
C GLY A 390 -24.34 -10.03 -79.50
N LEU A 391 -25.51 -10.49 -79.97
CA LEU A 391 -26.42 -11.34 -79.18
C LEU A 391 -25.65 -12.47 -78.47
N LYS A 392 -25.82 -12.64 -77.15
CA LYS A 392 -26.34 -13.87 -76.49
C LYS A 392 -26.08 -13.91 -74.97
N ASN A 393 -27.20 -14.06 -74.26
CA ASN A 393 -27.48 -15.01 -73.17
C ASN A 393 -26.85 -14.87 -71.77
N GLY A 394 -27.75 -14.96 -70.77
CA GLY A 394 -27.55 -15.65 -69.50
C GLY A 394 -27.32 -14.72 -68.30
N ALA A 395 -28.37 -14.24 -67.61
CA ALA A 395 -29.02 -14.94 -66.48
C ALA A 395 -28.04 -15.37 -65.37
N ASN A 396 -27.98 -14.61 -64.26
CA ASN A 396 -28.41 -15.06 -62.92
C ASN A 396 -27.93 -14.13 -61.79
N LEU A 397 -28.91 -13.53 -61.10
CA LEU A 397 -28.97 -13.35 -59.64
C LEU A 397 -28.89 -14.73 -58.94
N PRO A 398 -28.49 -14.89 -57.66
CA PRO A 398 -29.00 -14.15 -56.48
C PRO A 398 -27.89 -13.73 -55.47
N THR A 399 -28.03 -12.73 -54.60
CA THR A 399 -28.80 -12.61 -53.33
C THR A 399 -28.70 -13.77 -52.34
N GLU A 400 -28.70 -13.39 -51.05
CA GLU A 400 -28.65 -14.17 -49.79
C GLU A 400 -27.24 -14.41 -49.22
N ALA A 401 -26.96 -14.23 -47.93
CA ALA A 401 -27.74 -13.78 -46.77
C ALA A 401 -26.75 -13.36 -45.66
#